data_AF-A0A6P5PFT1-F1
#
_entry.id   AF-A0A6P5PFT1-F1
#
_cell.length_a   1.000
_cell.length_b   1.000
_cell.length_c   1.000
_cell.angle_alpha   90.00
_cell.angle_beta   90.00
_cell.angle_gamma   90.00
#
_symmetry.space_group_name_H-M   'P 1'
#
loop_
_entity.id
_entity.type
_entity.pdbx_description
1 polymer ?
#
loop_
_entity_poly.entity_id
_entity_poly.type
_entity_poly.pdbx_seq_one_letter_code
_entity_poly.pdbx_strand_id
1 'polypeptide(L)'
;MVATGSLSSKNPASISELLDGGYHPGSLLSDFDYWDYVVPEPNLNEVVFEETTCQNLVKMLENCLSRSKQTKLGCSKVLVPEKLTQRIAQDVLRLSSTEPCGLRGCVMHVNLEIENVCKKLDRIVCDASVVPTFELTLVFKQESCPWTSLKDFFFSRGRFSSSFRRTLILSSGFRLVKKKLYSLIGTTVIEEC
;
A
#
# COMPACT_ATOMS: atom_id res chain seq x y z
N MET A 1 -2.10 -54.66 -31.38
CA MET A 1 -1.24 -55.65 -30.70
C MET A 1 -1.06 -55.21 -29.26
N VAL A 2 -1.48 -56.06 -28.32
CA VAL A 2 -1.25 -55.95 -26.87
C VAL A 2 -0.34 -57.12 -26.49
N ALA A 3 0.60 -56.90 -25.58
CA ALA A 3 1.23 -57.97 -24.81
C ALA A 3 1.41 -57.53 -23.36
N THR A 4 0.83 -58.32 -22.46
CA THR A 4 0.91 -58.27 -21.01
C THR A 4 2.02 -59.19 -20.51
N GLY A 5 2.59 -58.89 -19.34
CA GLY A 5 3.52 -59.75 -18.61
C GLY A 5 3.10 -59.90 -17.15
N SER A 6 2.98 -61.14 -16.69
CA SER A 6 2.30 -61.61 -15.48
C SER A 6 3.13 -61.52 -14.18
N LEU A 7 2.39 -61.40 -13.07
CA LEU A 7 2.75 -61.55 -11.65
C LEU A 7 3.36 -62.92 -11.29
N SER A 8 4.10 -62.95 -10.18
CA SER A 8 4.09 -64.07 -9.21
C SER A 8 4.50 -63.60 -7.80
N SER A 9 3.86 -64.17 -6.78
CA SER A 9 3.91 -63.81 -5.36
C SER A 9 4.56 -64.89 -4.50
N LYS A 10 5.08 -64.52 -3.31
CA LYS A 10 4.84 -65.13 -1.97
C LYS A 10 5.91 -64.75 -0.93
N ASN A 11 5.45 -64.18 0.19
CA ASN A 11 6.07 -64.10 1.54
C ASN A 11 5.98 -65.49 2.24
N PRO A 12 6.64 -65.82 3.40
CA PRO A 12 6.74 -64.98 4.62
C PRO A 12 7.95 -65.13 5.58
N ALA A 13 7.93 -64.24 6.59
CA ALA A 13 8.74 -63.99 7.79
C ALA A 13 9.57 -65.12 8.46
N SER A 14 10.65 -64.69 9.13
CA SER A 14 11.14 -65.31 10.38
C SER A 14 11.76 -64.23 11.29
N ILE A 15 11.01 -63.84 12.32
CA ILE A 15 11.47 -63.12 13.49
C ILE A 15 12.02 -64.19 14.43
N SER A 16 13.31 -64.16 14.77
CA SER A 16 13.92 -64.71 16.01
C SER A 16 15.45 -64.68 15.89
N GLU A 17 16.08 -63.59 16.29
CA GLU A 17 17.38 -63.64 16.97
C GLU A 17 17.54 -62.34 17.76
N LEU A 18 16.92 -62.40 18.94
CA LEU A 18 17.04 -61.47 20.04
C LEU A 18 18.39 -61.75 20.74
N LEU A 19 19.13 -60.67 21.00
CA LEU A 19 20.09 -60.51 22.10
C LEU A 19 21.45 -61.21 21.97
N ASP A 20 22.49 -60.43 21.64
CA ASP A 20 23.60 -60.27 22.60
C ASP A 20 24.43 -59.00 22.36
N GLY A 21 24.80 -58.33 23.46
CA GLY A 21 26.01 -57.52 23.54
C GLY A 21 25.97 -56.02 23.21
N GLY A 22 25.74 -55.19 24.23
CA GLY A 22 26.52 -53.95 24.40
C GLY A 22 25.78 -52.61 24.36
N TYR A 23 25.12 -52.25 25.46
CA TYR A 23 24.73 -50.88 25.75
C TYR A 23 25.96 -50.03 26.11
N HIS A 24 26.29 -49.03 25.29
CA HIS A 24 27.08 -47.87 25.71
C HIS A 24 26.15 -46.65 25.78
N PRO A 25 25.82 -46.14 26.99
CA PRO A 25 25.05 -44.91 27.15
C PRO A 25 26.02 -43.74 27.18
N GLY A 26 26.15 -43.02 26.07
CA GLY A 26 26.97 -41.82 26.05
C GLY A 26 26.98 -41.11 24.71
N SER A 27 26.30 -39.97 24.67
CA SER A 27 26.68 -38.82 23.86
C SER A 27 26.59 -38.97 22.34
N LEU A 28 25.38 -38.78 21.77
CA LEU A 28 25.24 -38.09 20.47
C LEU A 28 23.79 -37.61 20.17
N LEU A 29 23.08 -37.15 21.20
CA LEU A 29 21.82 -36.40 21.03
C LEU A 29 22.00 -35.00 21.61
N SER A 30 22.89 -34.21 21.02
CA SER A 30 23.09 -32.81 21.41
C SER A 30 23.90 -32.07 20.35
N ASP A 31 23.39 -32.00 19.12
CA ASP A 31 23.90 -31.07 18.09
C ASP A 31 22.81 -30.79 17.03
N PHE A 32 21.56 -30.74 17.45
CA PHE A 32 20.53 -30.00 16.73
C PHE A 32 20.13 -28.82 17.61
N ASP A 33 21.04 -27.86 17.72
CA ASP A 33 20.71 -26.46 18.03
C ASP A 33 19.88 -25.92 16.87
N TYR A 34 18.64 -26.40 16.80
CA TYR A 34 17.53 -25.71 16.15
C TYR A 34 17.33 -24.44 16.96
N TRP A 35 18.13 -23.43 16.62
CA TRP A 35 18.04 -22.08 17.15
C TRP A 35 16.57 -21.74 17.38
N ASP A 36 16.27 -21.40 18.63
CA ASP A 36 15.07 -20.73 19.09
C ASP A 36 14.65 -19.65 18.08
N TYR A 37 13.89 -20.05 17.06
CA TYR A 37 13.07 -19.15 16.27
C TYR A 37 11.91 -18.74 17.17
N VAL A 38 12.22 -17.97 18.21
CA VAL A 38 11.23 -17.11 18.85
C VAL A 38 10.84 -16.13 17.76
N VAL A 39 9.78 -16.45 17.03
CA VAL A 39 9.06 -15.47 16.22
C VAL A 39 8.79 -14.32 17.18
N PRO A 40 9.37 -13.13 16.98
CA PRO A 40 9.07 -11.99 17.83
C PRO A 40 7.55 -11.86 17.84
N GLU A 41 6.91 -12.02 19.00
CA GLU A 41 5.48 -11.84 19.08
C GLU A 41 5.18 -10.45 18.51
N PRO A 42 4.30 -10.33 17.51
CA PRO A 42 4.01 -9.04 16.91
C PRO A 42 3.56 -8.12 18.03
N ASN A 43 4.29 -7.02 18.23
CA ASN A 43 3.98 -6.07 19.28
C ASN A 43 2.59 -5.50 19.00
N LEU A 44 1.57 -6.04 19.67
CA LEU A 44 0.17 -5.73 19.38
C LEU A 44 -0.09 -4.22 19.45
N ASN A 45 0.60 -3.52 20.35
CA ASN A 45 0.49 -2.08 20.50
C ASN A 45 1.05 -1.32 19.27
N GLU A 46 2.12 -1.82 18.68
CA GLU A 46 2.73 -1.24 17.47
C GLU A 46 1.82 -1.43 16.26
N VAL A 47 1.23 -2.62 16.10
CA VAL A 47 0.25 -2.93 15.04
C VAL A 47 -1.00 -2.06 15.16
N VAL A 48 -1.55 -1.90 16.37
CA VAL A 48 -2.73 -1.05 16.63
C VAL A 48 -2.40 0.43 16.39
N PHE A 49 -1.21 0.88 16.79
CA PHE A 49 -0.78 2.26 16.55
C PHE A 49 -0.61 2.57 15.06
N GLU A 50 -0.04 1.64 14.29
CA GLU A 50 0.11 1.79 12.84
C GLU A 50 -1.25 1.81 12.13
N GLU A 51 -2.18 0.95 12.54
CA GLU A 51 -3.55 0.92 11.99
C GLU A 51 -4.30 2.23 12.24
N THR A 52 -4.26 2.76 13.46
CA THR A 52 -4.90 4.04 13.79
C THR A 52 -4.29 5.21 13.02
N THR A 53 -2.97 5.21 12.82
CA THR A 53 -2.28 6.23 12.03
C THR A 53 -2.68 6.16 10.55
N CYS A 54 -2.80 4.95 10.00
CA CYS A 54 -3.28 4.72 8.62
C CYS A 54 -4.71 5.26 8.44
N GLN A 55 -5.63 4.93 9.36
CA GLN A 55 -7.01 5.43 9.36
C GLN A 55 -7.06 6.97 9.41
N ASN A 56 -6.22 7.59 10.22
CA ASN A 56 -6.14 9.05 10.31
C ASN A 56 -5.67 9.67 8.98
N LEU A 57 -4.67 9.10 8.32
CA LEU A 57 -4.21 9.56 7.00
C LEU A 57 -5.29 9.43 5.94
N VAL A 58 -6.03 8.31 5.91
CA VAL A 58 -7.18 8.13 5.01
C VAL A 58 -8.17 9.27 5.19
N LYS A 59 -8.55 9.56 6.44
CA LYS A 59 -9.48 10.65 6.76
C LYS A 59 -8.95 12.02 6.35
N MET A 60 -7.65 12.28 6.51
CA MET A 60 -7.03 13.53 6.05
C MET A 60 -7.09 13.69 4.54
N LEU A 61 -6.83 12.62 3.78
CA LEU A 61 -6.92 12.62 2.32
C LEU A 61 -8.36 12.82 1.83
N GLU A 62 -9.33 12.15 2.44
CA GLU A 62 -10.75 12.32 2.11
C GLU A 62 -11.25 13.74 2.41
N ASN A 63 -10.84 14.30 3.55
CA ASN A 63 -11.14 15.70 3.90
C ASN A 63 -10.51 16.68 2.91
N CYS A 64 -9.24 16.45 2.51
CA CYS A 64 -8.56 17.24 1.50
C CYS A 64 -9.33 17.24 0.16
N LEU A 65 -9.70 16.05 -0.32
CA LEU A 65 -10.51 15.92 -1.54
C LEU A 65 -11.85 16.62 -1.38
N SER A 66 -12.52 16.48 -0.24
CA SER A 66 -13.82 17.08 0.03
C SER A 66 -13.78 18.61 0.05
N ARG A 67 -12.80 19.22 0.71
CA ARG A 67 -12.60 20.68 0.72
C ARG A 67 -12.25 21.24 -0.66
N SER A 68 -11.50 20.46 -1.45
CA SER A 68 -11.05 20.86 -2.78
C SER A 68 -12.16 20.86 -3.84
N LYS A 69 -13.28 20.15 -3.59
CA LYS A 69 -14.43 20.02 -4.51
C LYS A 69 -14.90 21.37 -5.04
N GLN A 70 -15.26 22.27 -4.14
CA GLN A 70 -15.84 23.57 -4.51
C GLN A 70 -14.76 24.62 -4.79
N THR A 71 -13.62 24.55 -4.08
CA THR A 71 -12.62 25.63 -4.06
C THR A 71 -11.62 25.55 -5.22
N LYS A 72 -11.15 24.34 -5.57
CA LYS A 72 -10.09 24.14 -6.56
C LYS A 72 -10.57 23.37 -7.80
N LEU A 73 -11.52 22.46 -7.60
CA LEU A 73 -11.98 21.53 -8.65
C LEU A 73 -13.24 22.02 -9.37
N GLY A 74 -14.08 22.83 -8.73
CA GLY A 74 -15.35 23.28 -9.29
C GLY A 74 -16.31 22.11 -9.60
N CYS A 75 -16.27 21.05 -8.78
CA CYS A 75 -17.06 19.84 -8.94
C CYS A 75 -17.99 19.65 -7.73
N SER A 76 -19.18 19.08 -7.95
CA SER A 76 -20.12 18.79 -6.86
C SER A 76 -19.84 17.47 -6.17
N LYS A 77 -19.28 16.49 -6.89
CA LYS A 77 -19.00 15.15 -6.39
C LYS A 77 -17.63 14.67 -6.87
N VAL A 78 -16.90 14.00 -5.98
CA VAL A 78 -15.67 13.27 -6.29
C VAL A 78 -15.93 11.81 -5.99
N LEU A 79 -15.71 10.93 -6.96
CA LEU A 79 -15.76 9.47 -6.80
C LEU A 79 -14.33 8.97 -6.63
N VAL A 80 -14.11 8.23 -5.56
CA VAL A 80 -12.81 7.65 -5.20
C VAL A 80 -12.94 6.13 -5.33
N PRO A 81 -12.05 5.45 -6.07
CA PRO A 81 -12.03 3.99 -6.13
C PRO A 81 -11.87 3.37 -4.75
N GLU A 82 -12.47 2.18 -4.59
CA GLU A 82 -12.39 1.42 -3.34
C GLU A 82 -10.92 1.17 -2.97
N LYS A 83 -10.59 1.38 -1.69
CA LYS A 83 -9.24 1.18 -1.12
C LYS A 83 -8.13 2.08 -1.69
N LEU A 84 -8.42 3.03 -2.58
CA LEU A 84 -7.38 3.93 -3.12
C LEU A 84 -6.70 4.73 -2.02
N THR A 85 -7.49 5.41 -1.18
CA THR A 85 -6.99 6.21 -0.06
C THR A 85 -6.24 5.36 0.97
N GLN A 86 -6.70 4.13 1.19
CA GLN A 86 -6.05 3.17 2.08
C GLN A 86 -4.67 2.73 1.54
N ARG A 87 -4.57 2.37 0.25
CA ARG A 87 -3.28 2.02 -0.39
C ARG A 87 -2.30 3.18 -0.33
N ILE A 88 -2.76 4.40 -0.63
CA ILE A 88 -1.95 5.60 -0.54
C ILE A 88 -1.45 5.82 0.90
N ALA A 89 -2.33 5.67 1.91
CA ALA A 89 -1.93 5.83 3.30
C ALA A 89 -0.84 4.82 3.72
N GLN A 90 -0.96 3.56 3.28
CA GLN A 90 0.05 2.53 3.51
C GLN A 90 1.39 2.87 2.84
N ASP A 91 1.39 3.31 1.59
CA ASP A 91 2.62 3.71 0.89
C ASP A 91 3.25 4.95 1.51
N VAL A 92 2.45 5.91 1.96
CA VAL A 92 2.92 7.08 2.71
C VAL A 92 3.62 6.67 4.00
N LEU A 93 3.03 5.76 4.78
CA LEU A 93 3.64 5.24 6.01
C LEU A 93 4.95 4.52 5.72
N ARG A 94 4.96 3.64 4.71
CA ARG A 94 6.15 2.89 4.28
C ARG A 94 7.28 3.82 3.82
N LEU A 95 6.99 4.83 3.02
CA LEU A 95 8.01 5.79 2.59
C LEU A 95 8.53 6.64 3.74
N SER A 96 7.67 6.95 4.71
CA SER A 96 7.99 7.77 5.87
C SER A 96 8.80 7.02 6.92
N SER A 97 8.63 5.70 7.09
CA SER A 97 9.35 4.91 8.11
C SER A 97 10.87 4.93 7.91
N THR A 98 11.34 5.16 6.68
CA THR A 98 12.76 5.29 6.33
C THR A 98 13.34 6.68 6.59
N GLU A 99 12.54 7.63 7.09
CA GLU A 99 12.95 9.01 7.31
C GLU A 99 12.99 9.38 8.80
N PRO A 100 13.84 10.36 9.18
CA PRO A 100 13.86 10.88 10.55
C PRO A 100 12.48 11.41 10.96
N CYS A 101 12.07 11.07 12.19
CA CYS A 101 10.76 11.39 12.77
C CYS A 101 9.56 10.73 12.05
N GLY A 102 9.79 9.82 11.10
CA GLY A 102 8.73 9.08 10.43
C GLY A 102 7.71 10.00 9.75
N LEU A 103 6.44 9.63 9.84
CA LEU A 103 5.34 10.45 9.31
C LEU A 103 5.29 11.86 9.89
N ARG A 104 5.72 12.06 11.15
CA ARG A 104 5.67 13.37 11.81
C ARG A 104 6.59 14.40 11.15
N GLY A 105 7.68 13.94 10.55
CA GLY A 105 8.60 14.79 9.76
C GLY A 105 8.10 15.10 8.35
N CYS A 106 6.91 14.63 7.96
CA CYS A 106 6.39 14.76 6.61
C CYS A 106 5.57 16.03 6.41
N VAL A 107 5.83 16.69 5.28
CA VAL A 107 4.87 17.58 4.64
C VAL A 107 4.40 16.95 3.34
N MET A 108 3.09 16.77 3.21
CA MET A 108 2.49 16.17 2.04
C MET A 108 1.82 17.22 1.15
N HIS A 109 2.25 17.28 -0.11
CA HIS A 109 1.63 18.06 -1.17
C HIS A 109 0.67 17.19 -1.96
N VAL A 110 -0.60 17.57 -1.98
CA VAL A 110 -1.64 16.81 -2.68
C VAL A 110 -2.02 17.54 -3.96
N ASN A 111 -1.89 16.84 -5.09
CA ASN A 111 -2.18 17.34 -6.42
C ASN A 111 -3.15 16.40 -7.16
N LEU A 112 -3.81 16.92 -8.20
CA LEU A 112 -4.65 16.17 -9.11
C LEU A 112 -4.27 16.47 -10.56
N GLU A 113 -3.98 15.42 -11.31
CA GLU A 113 -3.70 15.45 -12.74
C GLU A 113 -4.99 15.24 -13.53
N ILE A 114 -5.36 16.24 -14.35
CA ILE A 114 -6.52 16.23 -15.23
C ILE A 114 -6.05 16.44 -16.65
N GLU A 115 -6.24 15.43 -17.50
CA GLU A 115 -5.88 15.37 -18.93
C GLU A 115 -4.38 15.56 -19.24
N ASN A 116 -3.73 16.61 -18.72
CA ASN A 116 -2.27 16.85 -18.64
C ASN A 116 -1.94 18.04 -17.70
N VAL A 117 -2.92 18.57 -16.96
CA VAL A 117 -2.77 19.73 -16.09
C VAL A 117 -2.71 19.25 -14.64
N CYS A 118 -1.63 19.58 -13.95
CA CYS A 118 -1.47 19.29 -12.53
C CYS A 118 -2.03 20.44 -11.69
N LYS A 119 -3.11 20.16 -10.94
CA LYS A 119 -3.75 21.10 -10.02
C LYS A 119 -3.34 20.83 -8.58
N LYS A 120 -2.84 21.85 -7.88
CA LYS A 120 -2.53 21.77 -6.45
C LYS A 120 -3.81 21.85 -5.62
N LEU A 121 -4.09 20.79 -4.85
CA LEU A 121 -5.28 20.68 -4.01
C LEU A 121 -5.03 21.26 -2.62
N ASP A 122 -4.05 20.71 -1.91
CA ASP A 122 -3.79 21.06 -0.51
C ASP A 122 -2.33 20.81 -0.13
N ARG A 123 -1.92 21.37 1.00
CA ARG A 123 -0.66 21.08 1.68
C ARG A 123 -0.98 20.62 3.10
N ILE A 124 -0.69 19.36 3.38
CA ILE A 124 -0.93 18.72 4.66
C ILE A 124 0.38 18.70 5.44
N VAL A 125 0.38 19.28 6.64
CA VAL A 125 1.47 19.15 7.61
C VAL A 125 1.07 18.04 8.58
N CYS A 126 1.84 16.95 8.62
CA CYS A 126 1.48 15.78 9.42
C CYS A 126 1.61 16.03 10.94
N ASP A 127 2.61 16.80 11.35
CA ASP A 127 2.77 17.25 12.74
C ASP A 127 3.34 18.68 12.75
N ALA A 128 2.64 19.61 13.42
CA ALA A 128 3.06 21.00 13.52
C ALA A 128 4.15 21.23 14.60
N SER A 129 4.37 20.26 15.50
CA SER A 129 5.38 20.34 16.57
C SER A 129 6.80 19.97 16.09
N VAL A 130 6.91 19.37 14.89
CA VAL A 130 8.17 18.90 14.32
C VAL A 130 8.48 19.70 13.07
N VAL A 131 9.76 20.07 12.90
CA VAL A 131 10.22 20.68 11.65
C VAL A 131 10.25 19.62 10.55
N PRO A 132 9.58 19.82 9.41
CA PRO A 132 9.56 18.84 8.33
C PRO A 132 10.96 18.51 7.82
N THR A 133 11.26 17.23 7.64
CA THR A 133 12.56 16.70 7.19
C THR A 133 12.52 16.23 5.74
N PHE A 134 11.34 15.87 5.24
CA PHE A 134 11.09 15.48 3.85
C PHE A 134 9.70 15.89 3.39
N GLU A 135 9.51 15.90 2.07
CA GLU A 135 8.26 16.16 1.40
C GLU A 135 7.78 14.91 0.66
N LEU A 136 6.47 14.66 0.72
CA LEU A 136 5.79 13.71 -0.15
C LEU A 136 4.89 14.47 -1.11
N THR A 137 5.05 14.24 -2.41
CA THR A 137 4.14 14.77 -3.42
C THR A 137 3.25 13.64 -3.91
N LEU A 138 1.98 13.69 -3.52
CA LEU A 138 0.93 12.79 -3.97
C LEU A 138 0.21 13.42 -5.17
N VAL A 139 0.15 12.69 -6.27
CA VAL A 139 -0.59 13.08 -7.47
C VAL A 139 -1.68 12.05 -7.74
N PHE A 140 -2.93 12.46 -7.50
CA PHE A 140 -4.09 11.73 -7.98
C PHE A 140 -4.22 11.87 -9.50
N LYS A 141 -4.72 10.84 -10.17
CA LYS A 141 -5.03 10.90 -11.61
C LYS A 141 -6.55 10.90 -11.81
N GLN A 142 -7.06 11.73 -12.71
CA GLN A 142 -8.45 11.62 -13.14
C GLN A 142 -8.62 10.45 -14.11
N GLU A 143 -9.73 9.73 -14.01
CA GLU A 143 -10.08 8.71 -15.00
C GLU A 143 -10.42 9.35 -16.35
N SER A 144 -9.64 9.03 -17.38
CA SER A 144 -9.87 9.49 -18.76
C SER A 144 -10.91 8.59 -19.43
N CYS A 145 -12.19 8.82 -19.14
CA CYS A 145 -13.28 8.13 -19.84
C CYS A 145 -13.63 8.88 -21.13
N PRO A 146 -13.50 8.29 -22.33
CA PRO A 146 -13.77 8.99 -23.60
C PRO A 146 -15.24 9.44 -23.77
N TRP A 147 -16.14 8.96 -22.90
CA TRP A 147 -17.56 9.32 -22.88
C TRP A 147 -17.90 10.56 -22.03
N THR A 148 -16.97 11.11 -21.23
CA THR A 148 -17.20 12.36 -20.47
C THR A 148 -17.35 13.56 -21.41
N SER A 149 -16.53 13.62 -22.47
CA SER A 149 -16.61 14.66 -23.51
C SER A 149 -17.92 14.61 -24.30
N LEU A 150 -18.50 13.43 -24.52
CA LEU A 150 -19.80 13.29 -25.17
C LEU A 150 -20.95 13.65 -24.23
N LYS A 151 -20.86 13.33 -22.93
CA LYS A 151 -21.84 13.79 -21.94
C LYS A 151 -21.89 15.31 -21.89
N ASP A 152 -20.75 15.99 -21.87
CA ASP A 152 -20.69 17.45 -21.93
C ASP A 152 -21.38 18.00 -23.21
N PHE A 153 -21.31 17.28 -24.34
CA PHE A 153 -22.02 17.64 -25.57
C PHE A 153 -23.54 17.40 -25.50
N PHE A 154 -24.01 16.28 -24.94
CA PHE A 154 -25.45 15.99 -24.81
C PHE A 154 -26.14 16.89 -23.76
N PHE A 155 -25.43 17.33 -22.73
CA PHE A 155 -25.96 18.30 -21.74
C PHE A 155 -25.87 19.76 -22.21
N SER A 156 -25.14 20.06 -23.30
CA SER A 156 -25.01 21.41 -23.86
C SER A 156 -26.24 21.92 -24.62
N ARG A 157 -27.26 21.07 -24.87
CA ARG A 157 -28.47 21.48 -25.61
C ARG A 157 -29.58 22.08 -24.73
N GLY A 158 -29.43 22.05 -23.41
CA GLY A 158 -30.27 22.80 -22.47
C GLY A 158 -29.52 24.03 -21.98
N ARG A 159 -30.15 25.21 -21.99
CA ARG A 159 -29.59 26.50 -21.51
C ARG A 159 -29.39 26.56 -19.99
N PHE A 160 -28.89 25.48 -19.39
CA PHE A 160 -28.52 25.34 -17.99
C PHE A 160 -27.12 24.77 -17.90
N SER A 161 -26.13 25.44 -18.50
CA SER A 161 -24.72 25.25 -18.14
C SER A 161 -24.50 25.83 -16.73
N SER A 162 -25.12 25.21 -15.74
CA SER A 162 -24.87 25.50 -14.34
C SER A 162 -23.53 24.87 -14.00
N SER A 163 -22.57 25.72 -13.65
CA SER A 163 -21.22 25.43 -13.16
C SER A 163 -21.15 24.48 -11.93
N PHE A 164 -22.23 23.78 -11.58
CA PHE A 164 -22.46 23.12 -10.29
C PHE A 164 -22.70 21.61 -10.35
N ARG A 165 -22.55 20.92 -11.49
CA ARG A 165 -22.84 19.47 -11.58
C ARG A 165 -21.78 18.61 -12.27
N ARG A 166 -20.50 18.99 -12.24
CA ARG A 166 -19.42 18.09 -12.69
C ARG A 166 -19.11 17.07 -11.59
N THR A 167 -19.18 15.79 -11.94
CA THR A 167 -18.69 14.68 -11.10
C THR A 167 -17.29 14.33 -11.56
N LEU A 168 -16.32 14.36 -10.65
CA LEU A 168 -14.93 14.01 -10.92
C LEU A 168 -14.68 12.57 -10.45
N ILE A 169 -14.13 11.72 -11.32
CA ILE A 169 -13.83 10.33 -11.01
C ILE A 169 -12.31 10.17 -10.96
N LEU A 170 -11.80 9.69 -9.84
CA LEU A 170 -10.39 9.39 -9.68
C LEU A 170 -10.06 8.03 -10.28
N SER A 171 -8.92 7.94 -10.95
CA SER A 171 -8.31 6.67 -11.35
C SER A 171 -7.79 5.94 -10.11
N SER A 172 -7.67 4.62 -10.21
CA SER A 172 -7.04 3.78 -9.18
C SER A 172 -5.51 3.93 -9.12
N GLY A 173 -4.90 4.51 -10.15
CA GLY A 173 -3.47 4.80 -10.20
C GLY A 173 -3.15 6.16 -9.60
N PHE A 174 -2.00 6.26 -8.94
CA PHE A 174 -1.51 7.50 -8.34
C PHE A 174 0.02 7.58 -8.44
N ARG A 175 0.59 8.74 -8.20
CA ARG A 175 2.06 8.90 -8.15
C ARG A 175 2.43 9.45 -6.81
N LEU A 176 3.44 8.88 -6.18
CA LEU A 176 3.93 9.31 -4.88
C LEU A 176 5.43 9.54 -4.96
N VAL A 177 5.84 10.79 -4.75
CA VAL A 177 7.25 11.19 -4.89
C VAL A 177 7.78 11.69 -3.56
N LYS A 178 8.83 11.05 -3.05
CA LYS A 178 9.54 11.48 -1.85
C LYS A 178 10.76 12.32 -2.19
N LYS A 179 10.87 13.47 -1.52
CA LYS A 179 12.01 14.38 -1.62
C LYS A 179 12.52 14.73 -0.24
N LYS A 180 13.79 14.43 0.05
CA LYS A 180 14.45 14.85 1.30
C LYS A 180 14.77 16.35 1.25
N LEU A 181 14.52 17.07 2.34
CA LEU A 181 14.75 18.52 2.39
C LEU A 181 16.18 18.91 2.69
N TYR A 182 16.89 18.07 3.47
CA TYR A 182 18.22 18.40 4.01
C TYR A 182 19.30 17.39 3.62
N SER A 183 19.21 16.81 2.42
CA SER A 183 20.21 15.86 1.91
C SER A 183 21.14 16.51 0.89
N LEU A 184 22.45 16.29 1.07
CA LEU A 184 23.52 16.77 0.15
C LEU A 184 23.52 16.02 -1.19
N ILE A 185 22.92 14.84 -1.24
CA ILE A 185 22.63 14.11 -2.48
C ILE A 185 21.13 14.28 -2.76
N GLY A 186 20.78 14.89 -3.90
CA GLY A 186 19.41 15.14 -4.33
C GLY A 186 18.66 13.86 -4.75
N THR A 187 18.53 12.87 -3.88
CA THR A 187 17.75 11.66 -4.14
C THR A 187 16.26 11.99 -4.11
N THR A 188 15.65 12.12 -5.29
CA THR A 188 14.19 12.11 -5.44
C THR A 188 13.80 10.66 -5.70
N VAL A 189 13.08 10.04 -4.76
CA VAL A 189 12.54 8.69 -4.95
C VAL A 189 11.15 8.86 -5.56
N ILE A 190 11.01 8.48 -6.82
CA ILE A 190 9.73 8.46 -7.52
C ILE A 190 9.20 7.04 -7.40
N GLU A 191 8.10 6.85 -6.68
CA GLU A 191 7.36 5.59 -6.68
C GLU A 191 6.09 5.80 -7.51
N GLU A 192 6.02 5.10 -8.64
CA GLU A 192 4.81 5.04 -9.46
C GLU A 192 4.05 3.76 -9.09
N CYS A 193 2.82 3.93 -8.58
CA CYS A 193 1.95 2.84 -8.09
C CYS A 193 0.62 2.77 -8.86
#